data_AF-A0A9Q0NBD4-F1
#
_entry.id   AF-A0A9Q0NBD4-F1
#
_cell.length_a   1.000
_cell.length_b   1.000
_cell.length_c   1.000
_cell.angle_alpha   90.00
_cell.angle_beta   90.00
_cell.angle_gamma   90.00
#
_symmetry.space_group_name_H-M   'P 1'
#
loop_
_entity.id
_entity.type
_entity.pdbx_description
1 polymer ?
#
loop_
_entity_poly.entity_id
_entity_poly.type
_entity_poly.pdbx_seq_one_letter_code
_entity_poly.pdbx_strand_id
1 'polypeptide(L)'
;MAKKFLQKTTIISLPLRPLANSINLRFEDFTILEGVRGVVAGRRHFIPAVWANQIHVTLALSLDCNQMADMNPITEFCDLVPSHYLPVIPSLEIKMMQATISVLPRMLVDTLQSFGQILKIRSENLKSQSYGSTMNLTENQPMPMRNGTSVQNLSTYETNDNEVDAKVQIPGMPSFDDLLCREVGFVMLQLVNGLKTVQAKGIEELPMGLSNVILCKDLENKDAQARLCVLHGLNQDLSREEEEPMGTLCQCAHYALTSILPPTKLTSILTKILLKDRSESLSRVKSVLEYALWGPSDVPLNGTNKERELALQRWLDLERATILHGLVRSRVELSVYDECHLMFLIDAWKEDLLDVQNKL
;
A
#
# COMPACT_ATOMS: atom_id res chain seq x y z
N MET A 1 2.54 7.24 26.52
CA MET A 1 4.01 7.20 26.54
C MET A 1 4.47 7.27 25.08
N ALA A 2 5.40 8.18 24.76
CA ALA A 2 5.59 8.82 23.45
C ALA A 2 5.59 7.92 22.20
N LYS A 3 4.51 7.96 21.40
CA LYS A 3 4.57 7.63 19.96
C LYS A 3 5.23 8.79 19.22
N LYS A 4 6.57 8.89 19.32
CA LYS A 4 7.32 9.64 18.33
C LYS A 4 7.28 8.81 17.06
N PHE A 5 6.41 9.21 16.13
CA PHE A 5 6.56 8.81 14.73
C PHE A 5 8.04 8.99 14.37
N LEU A 6 8.65 7.96 13.80
CA LEU A 6 9.95 8.10 13.13
C LEU A 6 9.82 9.31 12.21
N GLN A 7 10.44 10.43 12.58
CA GLN A 7 10.46 11.62 11.76
C GLN A 7 11.22 11.20 10.51
N LYS A 8 10.48 10.94 9.44
CA LYS A 8 11.05 10.47 8.17
C LYS A 8 11.83 11.65 7.61
N THR A 9 13.13 11.69 7.87
CA THR A 9 14.02 12.61 7.19
C THR A 9 14.02 12.18 5.73
N THR A 10 13.29 12.90 4.88
CA THR A 10 13.25 12.62 3.45
C THR A 10 14.65 12.83 2.89
N ILE A 11 15.34 11.73 2.58
CA ILE A 11 16.63 11.79 1.90
C ILE A 11 16.31 12.11 0.43
N ILE A 12 16.46 13.38 0.07
CA ILE A 12 16.33 13.81 -1.33
C ILE A 12 17.55 13.29 -2.08
N SER A 13 17.30 12.47 -3.11
CA SER A 13 18.34 11.91 -3.97
C SER A 13 19.17 13.03 -4.61
N LEU A 14 20.45 12.74 -4.89
CA LEU A 14 21.38 13.74 -5.44
C LEU A 14 20.85 14.47 -6.69
N PRO A 15 20.19 13.78 -7.66
CA PRO A 15 19.62 14.43 -8.84
C PRO A 15 18.47 15.41 -8.53
N LEU A 16 17.76 15.22 -7.41
CA LEU A 16 16.60 16.04 -7.04
C LEU A 16 16.97 17.25 -6.16
N ARG A 17 18.21 17.32 -5.65
CA ARG A 17 18.66 18.44 -4.80
C ARG A 17 18.62 19.81 -5.48
N PRO A 18 18.99 19.97 -6.77
CA PRO A 18 18.87 21.26 -7.44
C PRO A 18 17.41 21.77 -7.43
N LEU A 19 16.46 20.87 -7.66
CA LEU A 19 15.03 21.18 -7.61
C LEU A 19 14.58 21.54 -6.19
N ALA A 20 15.01 20.79 -5.18
CA ALA A 20 14.70 21.08 -3.77
C ALA A 20 15.23 22.45 -3.30
N ASN A 21 16.37 22.88 -3.83
CA ASN A 21 17.00 24.15 -3.48
C ASN A 21 16.57 25.31 -4.39
N SER A 22 15.73 25.04 -5.40
CA SER A 22 15.28 26.07 -6.33
C SER A 22 14.33 27.05 -5.64
N ILE A 23 14.54 28.33 -5.90
CA ILE A 23 13.68 29.41 -5.41
C ILE A 23 12.82 29.94 -6.54
N ASN A 24 11.61 30.40 -6.23
CA ASN A 24 10.67 30.99 -7.20
C ASN A 24 10.25 30.08 -8.35
N LEU A 25 10.11 28.78 -8.09
CA LEU A 25 9.58 27.83 -9.06
C LEU A 25 8.21 28.27 -9.58
N ARG A 26 7.99 28.05 -10.87
CA ARG A 26 6.75 28.30 -11.59
C ARG A 26 6.22 27.02 -12.21
N PHE A 27 4.91 26.98 -12.44
CA PHE A 27 4.29 25.87 -13.16
C PHE A 27 4.91 25.68 -14.55
N GLU A 28 5.25 26.79 -15.22
CA GLU A 28 5.87 26.81 -16.54
C GLU A 28 7.29 26.22 -16.58
N ASP A 29 7.96 26.06 -15.43
CA ASP A 29 9.27 25.39 -15.34
C ASP A 29 9.17 23.87 -15.57
N PHE A 30 7.94 23.33 -15.64
CA PHE A 30 7.65 21.91 -15.79
C PHE A 30 6.99 21.62 -17.13
N THR A 31 7.56 20.69 -17.88
CA THR A 31 6.96 20.17 -19.10
C THR A 31 6.13 18.93 -18.78
N ILE A 32 4.83 18.99 -19.02
CA ILE A 32 3.92 17.85 -18.83
C ILE A 32 4.18 16.79 -19.90
N LEU A 33 4.29 15.52 -19.50
CA LEU A 33 4.53 14.43 -20.44
C LEU A 33 3.24 14.06 -21.20
N GLU A 34 3.24 14.27 -22.52
CA GLU A 34 2.14 13.90 -23.39
C GLU A 34 1.99 12.36 -23.50
N GLY A 35 0.75 11.88 -23.67
CA GLY A 35 0.44 10.46 -23.86
C GLY A 35 0.31 9.64 -22.57
N VAL A 36 0.73 10.15 -21.41
CA VAL A 36 0.50 9.53 -20.10
C VAL A 36 -0.63 10.26 -19.40
N ARG A 37 -1.78 9.61 -19.23
CA ARG A 37 -2.91 10.22 -18.50
C ARG A 37 -2.52 10.40 -17.04
N GLY A 38 -2.73 11.61 -16.51
CA GLY A 38 -2.66 11.86 -15.08
C GLY A 38 -3.78 11.13 -14.33
N VAL A 39 -3.61 11.01 -13.02
CA VAL A 39 -4.58 10.36 -12.12
C VAL A 39 -5.24 11.40 -11.24
N VAL A 40 -6.56 11.50 -11.31
CA VAL A 40 -7.35 12.31 -10.39
C VAL A 40 -7.79 11.45 -9.22
N ALA A 41 -7.49 11.89 -8.00
CA ALA A 41 -7.89 11.22 -6.78
C ALA A 41 -8.32 12.25 -5.72
N GLY A 42 -9.59 12.20 -5.33
CA GLY A 42 -10.23 13.25 -4.55
C GLY A 42 -10.05 14.62 -5.22
N ARG A 43 -9.55 15.60 -4.46
CA ARG A 43 -9.29 16.98 -4.93
C ARG A 43 -7.89 17.20 -5.50
N ARG A 44 -7.22 16.13 -5.94
CA ARG A 44 -5.83 16.19 -6.43
C ARG A 44 -5.69 15.56 -7.80
N HIS A 45 -4.88 16.17 -8.65
CA HIS A 45 -4.49 15.61 -9.94
C HIS A 45 -2.98 15.34 -9.96
N PHE A 46 -2.62 14.07 -10.13
CA PHE A 46 -1.24 13.60 -10.20
C PHE A 46 -0.82 13.48 -11.65
N ILE A 47 0.14 14.30 -12.08
CA ILE A 47 0.54 14.41 -13.48
C ILE A 47 2.04 14.16 -13.63
N PRO A 48 2.46 13.27 -14.53
CA PRO A 48 3.87 13.09 -14.84
C PRO A 48 4.44 14.31 -15.58
N ALA A 49 5.57 14.83 -15.11
CA ALA A 49 6.23 15.99 -15.72
C ALA A 49 7.76 15.83 -15.74
N VAL A 50 8.42 16.77 -16.41
CA VAL A 50 9.88 16.92 -16.44
C VAL A 50 10.24 18.34 -16.06
N TRP A 51 11.13 18.49 -15.09
CA TRP A 51 11.74 19.76 -14.72
C TRP A 51 13.07 19.93 -15.45
N ALA A 52 13.31 21.14 -15.97
CA ALA A 52 14.54 21.51 -16.69
C ALA A 52 14.94 20.53 -17.82
N ASN A 53 13.95 19.91 -18.49
CA ASN A 53 14.12 18.94 -19.58
C ASN A 53 14.97 17.68 -19.26
N GLN A 54 15.23 17.39 -17.99
CA GLN A 54 16.09 16.27 -17.59
C GLN A 54 15.56 15.48 -16.40
N ILE A 55 14.92 16.14 -15.44
CA ILE A 55 14.55 15.52 -14.17
C ILE A 55 13.07 15.14 -14.22
N HIS A 56 12.78 13.84 -14.25
CA HIS A 56 11.42 13.33 -14.21
C HIS A 56 10.83 13.47 -12.82
N VAL A 57 9.62 13.99 -12.74
CA VAL A 57 8.88 14.21 -11.50
C VAL A 57 7.42 13.83 -11.66
N THR A 58 6.69 13.85 -10.54
CA THR A 58 5.23 13.78 -10.52
C THR A 58 4.72 15.05 -9.85
N LEU A 59 3.87 15.81 -10.53
CA LEU A 59 3.21 16.98 -9.95
C LEU A 59 1.89 16.54 -9.33
N ALA A 60 1.64 16.91 -8.07
CA ALA A 60 0.33 16.82 -7.46
C ALA A 60 -0.27 18.23 -7.40
N LEU A 61 -1.33 18.45 -8.18
CA LEU A 61 -2.00 19.73 -8.30
C LEU A 61 -3.29 19.72 -7.47
N SER A 62 -3.49 20.76 -6.68
CA SER A 62 -4.63 20.91 -5.77
C SER A 62 -5.10 22.37 -5.73
N LEU A 63 -6.41 22.59 -5.68
CA LEU A 63 -6.97 23.92 -5.40
C LEU A 63 -6.84 24.29 -3.91
N ASP A 64 -6.73 23.29 -3.04
CA ASP A 64 -6.59 23.49 -1.60
C ASP A 64 -5.11 23.69 -1.24
N CYS A 65 -4.83 24.69 -0.39
CA CYS A 65 -3.51 25.02 0.15
C CYS A 65 -3.07 24.13 1.33
N ASN A 66 -3.40 22.84 1.30
CA ASN A 66 -3.04 21.90 2.36
C ASN A 66 -1.74 21.14 2.02
N GLN A 67 -0.75 21.23 2.92
CA GLN A 67 0.54 20.56 2.78
C GLN A 67 0.40 19.04 2.62
N MET A 68 1.13 18.46 1.66
CA MET A 68 1.18 17.02 1.41
C MET A 68 2.17 16.31 2.35
N ALA A 69 1.94 16.41 3.67
CA ALA A 69 2.85 15.86 4.66
C ALA A 69 3.09 14.34 4.50
N ASP A 70 2.08 13.60 4.04
CA ASP A 70 2.12 12.13 3.99
C ASP A 70 2.90 11.58 2.77
N MET A 71 3.21 12.41 1.76
CA MET A 71 3.88 11.99 0.51
C MET A 71 5.32 12.52 0.33
N ASN A 72 5.83 13.31 1.28
CA ASN A 72 7.20 13.85 1.26
C ASN A 72 7.56 14.57 -0.06
N PRO A 73 6.85 15.66 -0.42
CA PRO A 73 7.20 16.46 -1.58
C PRO A 73 8.65 16.97 -1.50
N ILE A 74 9.30 17.03 -2.65
CA ILE A 74 10.62 17.65 -2.84
C ILE A 74 10.52 19.14 -2.53
N THR A 75 9.45 19.77 -3.01
CA THR A 75 9.12 21.17 -2.80
C THR A 75 7.63 21.41 -3.05
N GLU A 76 7.08 22.45 -2.43
CA GLU A 76 5.69 22.86 -2.59
C GLU A 76 5.64 24.39 -2.79
N PHE A 77 4.85 24.83 -3.76
CA PHE A 77 4.64 26.25 -4.03
C PHE A 77 3.23 26.48 -4.59
N CYS A 78 2.79 27.74 -4.63
CA CYS A 78 1.53 28.12 -5.25
C CYS A 78 1.80 28.91 -6.52
N ASP A 79 1.06 28.63 -7.58
CA ASP A 79 1.16 29.36 -8.84
C ASP A 79 -0.18 29.34 -9.60
N LEU A 80 -0.25 30.07 -10.72
CA LEU A 80 -1.38 30.00 -11.64
C LEU A 80 -1.24 28.80 -12.57
N VAL A 81 -2.22 27.91 -12.54
CA VAL A 81 -2.27 26.69 -13.35
C VAL A 81 -3.50 26.71 -14.26
N PRO A 82 -3.38 26.30 -15.53
CA PRO A 82 -4.53 26.14 -16.42
C PRO A 82 -5.58 25.16 -15.85
N SER A 83 -6.86 25.53 -15.92
CA SER A 83 -7.96 24.79 -15.30
C SER A 83 -8.12 23.35 -15.80
N HIS A 84 -7.68 23.02 -17.01
CA HIS A 84 -7.72 21.65 -17.55
C HIS A 84 -6.72 20.69 -16.90
N TYR A 85 -5.71 21.20 -16.19
CA TYR A 85 -4.82 20.39 -15.37
C TYR A 85 -5.32 20.21 -13.94
N LEU A 86 -6.38 20.91 -13.53
CA LEU A 86 -6.91 20.81 -12.19
C LEU A 86 -8.07 19.81 -12.13
N PRO A 87 -8.35 19.22 -10.96
CA PRO A 87 -9.41 18.24 -10.77
C PRO A 87 -10.81 18.88 -10.75
N VAL A 88 -11.10 19.79 -11.69
CA VAL A 88 -12.33 20.57 -11.80
C VAL A 88 -13.21 20.01 -12.93
N ILE A 89 -14.53 20.22 -12.83
CA ILE A 89 -15.51 19.94 -13.88
C ILE A 89 -15.00 20.54 -15.21
N PRO A 90 -15.11 19.82 -16.34
CA PRO A 90 -14.67 20.32 -17.65
C PRO A 90 -15.42 21.60 -18.02
N SER A 91 -14.77 22.74 -17.81
CA SER A 91 -15.14 24.02 -18.39
C SER A 91 -14.62 24.09 -19.82
N LEU A 92 -15.46 24.54 -20.76
CA LEU A 92 -15.04 24.79 -22.15
C LEU A 92 -14.01 25.94 -22.26
N GLU A 93 -13.99 26.83 -21.26
CA GLU A 93 -13.00 27.90 -21.16
C GLU A 93 -11.83 27.48 -20.27
N ILE A 94 -10.62 27.58 -20.81
CA ILE A 94 -9.37 27.43 -20.04
C ILE A 94 -9.18 28.70 -19.21
N LYS A 95 -9.25 28.56 -17.88
CA LYS A 95 -9.02 29.65 -16.93
C LYS A 95 -7.72 29.40 -16.17
N MET A 96 -6.96 30.44 -15.89
CA MET A 96 -5.81 30.35 -14.99
C MET A 96 -6.33 30.40 -13.55
N MET A 97 -6.07 29.35 -12.78
CA MET A 97 -6.53 29.24 -11.40
C MET A 97 -5.34 29.10 -10.46
N GLN A 98 -5.40 29.78 -9.32
CA GLN A 98 -4.37 29.61 -8.29
C GLN A 98 -4.47 28.22 -7.69
N ALA A 99 -3.37 27.48 -7.70
CA ALA A 99 -3.29 26.12 -7.20
C ALA A 99 -1.99 25.89 -6.43
N THR A 100 -2.02 24.95 -5.49
CA THR A 100 -0.83 24.41 -4.85
C THR A 100 -0.26 23.28 -5.71
N ILE A 101 1.04 23.37 -5.96
CA ILE A 101 1.83 22.43 -6.76
C ILE A 101 2.81 21.76 -5.79
N SER A 102 2.57 20.49 -5.51
CA SER A 102 3.51 19.66 -4.77
C SER A 102 4.32 18.82 -5.75
N VAL A 103 5.64 19.02 -5.74
CA VAL A 103 6.55 18.30 -6.64
C VAL A 103 7.07 17.06 -5.94
N LEU A 104 6.73 15.89 -6.46
CA LEU A 104 7.11 14.60 -5.90
C LEU A 104 8.23 13.97 -6.73
N PRO A 105 9.01 13.03 -6.17
CA PRO A 105 9.82 12.11 -6.96
C PRO A 105 9.00 11.43 -8.07
N ARG A 106 9.67 10.86 -9.06
CA ARG A 106 8.95 10.16 -10.12
C ARG A 106 8.27 8.90 -9.57
N MET A 107 6.95 8.87 -9.61
CA MET A 107 6.13 7.79 -9.06
C MET A 107 5.05 7.36 -10.04
N LEU A 108 4.71 6.07 -10.00
CA LEU A 108 3.46 5.56 -10.54
C LEU A 108 2.38 5.81 -9.51
N VAL A 109 1.30 6.44 -9.91
CA VAL A 109 0.13 6.67 -9.06
C VAL A 109 -1.04 5.93 -9.67
N ASP A 110 -1.70 5.12 -8.85
CA ASP A 110 -2.93 4.40 -9.20
C ASP A 110 -4.00 4.71 -8.14
N THR A 111 -5.27 4.72 -8.52
CA THR A 111 -6.34 4.74 -7.52
C THR A 111 -6.47 3.33 -6.93
N LEU A 112 -7.00 3.22 -5.71
CA LEU A 112 -7.31 1.91 -5.14
C LEU A 112 -8.27 1.12 -6.06
N GLN A 113 -9.16 1.81 -6.75
CA GLN A 113 -10.09 1.24 -7.73
C GLN A 113 -9.36 0.64 -8.94
N SER A 114 -8.47 1.39 -9.60
CA SER A 114 -7.73 0.89 -10.77
C SER A 114 -6.82 -0.29 -10.37
N PHE A 115 -6.16 -0.17 -9.22
CA PHE A 115 -5.34 -1.24 -8.69
C PHE A 115 -6.16 -2.51 -8.36
N GLY A 116 -7.33 -2.36 -7.76
CA GLY A 116 -8.24 -3.47 -7.48
C GLY A 116 -8.71 -4.20 -8.75
N GLN A 117 -8.99 -3.46 -9.83
CA GLN A 117 -9.33 -4.03 -11.13
C GLN A 117 -8.17 -4.86 -11.71
N ILE A 118 -6.94 -4.37 -11.63
CA ILE A 118 -5.74 -5.10 -12.06
C ILE A 118 -5.63 -6.43 -11.30
N LEU A 119 -5.83 -6.41 -9.97
CA LEU A 119 -5.80 -7.62 -9.14
C LEU A 119 -6.90 -8.62 -9.51
N LYS A 120 -8.11 -8.15 -9.81
CA LYS A 120 -9.24 -8.99 -10.24
C LYS A 120 -8.99 -9.65 -11.59
N ILE A 121 -8.57 -8.87 -12.59
CA ILE A 121 -8.22 -9.39 -13.92
C ILE A 121 -7.15 -10.47 -13.82
N ARG A 122 -6.12 -10.24 -13.00
CA ARG A 122 -5.06 -11.23 -12.76
C ARG A 122 -5.60 -12.50 -12.09
N SER A 123 -6.50 -12.37 -11.12
CA SER A 123 -7.15 -13.52 -10.47
C SER A 123 -7.99 -14.35 -11.46
N GLU A 124 -8.72 -13.69 -12.37
CA GLU A 124 -9.60 -14.34 -13.35
C GLU A 124 -8.84 -15.03 -14.49
N ASN A 125 -7.80 -14.38 -15.03
CA ASN A 125 -6.98 -14.94 -16.11
C ASN A 125 -6.30 -16.25 -15.69
N LEU A 126 -5.87 -16.35 -14.42
CA LEU A 126 -5.20 -17.53 -13.90
C LEU A 126 -6.18 -18.67 -13.57
N LYS A 127 -7.40 -18.36 -13.15
CA LYS A 127 -8.48 -19.37 -13.05
C LYS A 127 -8.81 -19.97 -14.41
N SER A 128 -8.76 -19.14 -15.46
CA SER A 128 -9.08 -19.55 -16.84
C SER A 128 -7.96 -20.38 -17.48
N GLN A 129 -6.68 -20.08 -17.21
CA GLN A 129 -5.54 -20.90 -17.63
C GLN A 129 -5.49 -22.29 -16.99
N SER A 130 -6.18 -22.51 -15.86
CA SER A 130 -6.31 -23.85 -15.27
C SER A 130 -7.19 -24.80 -16.12
N TYR A 131 -7.98 -24.26 -17.06
CA TYR A 131 -8.93 -25.02 -17.89
C TYR A 131 -8.64 -24.95 -19.41
N GLY A 132 -7.56 -24.32 -19.86
CA GLY A 132 -7.26 -24.21 -21.30
C GLY A 132 -5.81 -23.86 -21.61
N SER A 133 -5.23 -24.61 -22.54
CA SER A 133 -3.82 -24.60 -22.95
C SER A 133 -3.26 -23.25 -23.42
N THR A 134 -1.99 -23.04 -23.08
CA THR A 134 -0.90 -22.25 -23.74
C THR A 134 -1.25 -21.09 -24.66
N MET A 135 -0.83 -19.88 -24.25
CA MET A 135 -0.15 -18.94 -25.16
C MET A 135 0.91 -18.11 -24.42
N ASN A 136 2.07 -17.97 -25.07
CA ASN A 136 3.14 -17.02 -24.75
C ASN A 136 2.61 -15.58 -24.74
N LEU A 137 3.05 -14.76 -23.78
CA LEU A 137 3.28 -13.34 -23.96
C LEU A 137 4.24 -12.82 -22.89
N THR A 138 5.15 -11.99 -23.37
CA THR A 138 6.28 -11.32 -22.73
C THR A 138 5.94 -10.60 -21.43
N GLU A 139 6.84 -10.78 -20.46
CA GLU A 139 7.25 -9.81 -19.43
C GLU A 139 6.13 -9.20 -18.56
N ASN A 140 5.67 -10.00 -17.60
CA ASN A 140 5.19 -9.53 -16.29
C ASN A 140 5.54 -10.61 -15.27
N GLN A 141 6.80 -10.60 -14.81
CA GLN A 141 7.19 -11.47 -13.71
C GLN A 141 6.42 -11.07 -12.45
N PRO A 142 5.99 -12.04 -11.62
CA PRO A 142 5.42 -11.75 -10.32
C PRO A 142 6.42 -10.90 -9.53
N MET A 143 5.94 -9.80 -8.93
CA MET A 143 6.74 -9.02 -7.97
C MET A 143 7.35 -10.02 -6.97
N PRO A 144 8.69 -10.04 -6.79
CA PRO A 144 9.28 -10.86 -5.75
C PRO A 144 8.86 -10.24 -4.42
N MET A 145 7.76 -10.72 -3.85
CA MET A 145 7.54 -10.62 -2.41
C MET A 145 8.75 -11.33 -1.81
N ARG A 146 9.66 -10.56 -1.21
CA ARG A 146 10.82 -11.10 -0.52
C ARG A 146 10.27 -12.07 0.54
N ASN A 147 10.36 -13.36 0.23
CA ASN A 147 10.05 -14.41 1.18
C ASN A 147 11.02 -14.24 2.34
N GLY A 148 10.56 -13.60 3.41
CA GLY A 148 11.11 -13.77 4.75
C GLY A 148 10.73 -15.14 5.29
N THR A 149 10.89 -16.19 4.47
CA THR A 149 10.84 -17.57 4.96
C THR A 149 11.98 -17.72 5.95
N SER A 150 11.62 -18.10 7.16
CA SER A 150 12.55 -18.53 8.20
C SER A 150 13.63 -19.43 7.58
N VAL A 151 14.90 -19.03 7.75
CA VAL A 151 16.04 -19.72 7.16
C VAL A 151 16.25 -21.02 7.94
N GLN A 152 15.71 -22.13 7.44
CA GLN A 152 16.17 -23.47 7.79
C GLN A 152 16.19 -24.38 6.56
N ASN A 153 17.40 -24.56 6.03
CA ASN A 153 18.06 -25.85 5.76
C ASN A 153 18.85 -25.83 4.45
N LEU A 154 20.18 -25.79 4.63
CA LEU A 154 21.17 -26.07 3.62
C LEU A 154 21.40 -27.58 3.57
N SER A 155 20.98 -28.24 2.49
CA SER A 155 21.51 -29.55 2.12
C SER A 155 21.58 -29.69 0.61
N THR A 156 22.81 -29.76 0.12
CA THR A 156 23.28 -30.19 -1.20
C THR A 156 22.63 -31.51 -1.60
N TYR A 157 22.01 -31.61 -2.78
CA TYR A 157 21.91 -32.88 -3.53
C TYR A 157 21.85 -32.65 -5.04
N GLU A 158 22.55 -33.53 -5.73
CA GLU A 158 22.88 -33.56 -7.14
C GLU A 158 21.67 -33.86 -8.04
N THR A 159 21.67 -33.29 -9.23
CA THR A 159 20.73 -33.53 -10.33
C THR A 159 20.90 -34.94 -10.89
N ASN A 160 19.81 -35.70 -10.95
CA ASN A 160 19.62 -36.75 -11.95
C ASN A 160 18.28 -36.52 -12.65
N ASP A 161 18.37 -36.33 -13.97
CA ASP A 161 17.26 -36.20 -14.89
C ASP A 161 16.44 -37.49 -14.95
N ASN A 162 15.11 -37.38 -14.85
CA ASN A 162 14.18 -38.24 -15.56
C ASN A 162 12.78 -37.60 -15.63
N GLU A 163 12.28 -37.57 -16.85
CA GLU A 163 11.06 -36.99 -17.36
C GLU A 163 9.83 -37.83 -16.94
N VAL A 164 8.88 -37.25 -16.19
CA VAL A 164 7.51 -37.80 -16.07
C VAL A 164 6.48 -36.68 -15.94
N ASP A 165 5.53 -36.73 -16.87
CA ASP A 165 4.31 -35.96 -17.01
C ASP A 165 3.38 -36.17 -15.78
N ALA A 166 3.38 -35.23 -14.85
CA ALA A 166 2.42 -35.13 -13.74
C ALA A 166 2.41 -33.69 -13.22
N LYS A 167 1.29 -33.25 -12.64
CA LYS A 167 1.11 -31.94 -11.99
C LYS A 167 2.07 -31.83 -10.78
N VAL A 168 3.35 -31.55 -11.01
CA VAL A 168 4.34 -31.35 -9.94
C VAL A 168 4.12 -29.97 -9.35
N GLN A 169 3.34 -29.90 -8.26
CA GLN A 169 3.57 -28.86 -7.27
C GLN A 169 5.00 -29.07 -6.76
N ILE A 170 5.91 -28.17 -7.15
CA ILE A 170 7.27 -28.13 -6.59
C ILE A 170 7.11 -27.98 -5.07
N PRO A 171 7.66 -28.89 -4.24
CA PRO A 171 7.53 -28.79 -2.80
C PRO A 171 8.15 -27.46 -2.35
N GLY A 172 7.32 -26.56 -1.78
CA GLY A 172 7.78 -25.29 -1.23
C GLY A 172 7.38 -24.02 -1.99
N MET A 173 6.74 -24.11 -3.17
CA MET A 173 6.14 -22.91 -3.79
C MET A 173 4.73 -22.67 -3.24
N PRO A 174 4.45 -21.48 -2.66
CA PRO A 174 3.12 -21.16 -2.17
C PRO A 174 2.10 -21.19 -3.30
N SER A 175 0.89 -21.67 -3.01
CA SER A 175 -0.18 -21.70 -4.01
C SER A 175 -0.51 -20.27 -4.48
N PHE A 176 -0.95 -20.11 -5.73
CA PHE A 176 -1.36 -18.78 -6.22
C PHE A 176 -2.42 -18.13 -5.30
N ASP A 177 -3.35 -18.93 -4.77
CA ASP A 177 -4.35 -18.46 -3.83
C ASP A 177 -3.72 -17.90 -2.55
N ASP A 178 -2.60 -18.46 -2.09
CA ASP A 178 -1.84 -17.93 -0.95
C ASP A 178 -1.09 -16.63 -1.31
N LEU A 179 -0.50 -16.53 -2.50
CA LEU A 179 0.11 -15.26 -2.95
C LEU A 179 -0.93 -14.15 -3.08
N LEU A 180 -2.06 -14.43 -3.74
CA LEU A 180 -3.15 -13.47 -3.89
C LEU A 180 -3.73 -13.08 -2.52
N CYS A 181 -3.88 -14.04 -1.61
CA CYS A 181 -4.30 -13.79 -0.23
C CYS A 181 -3.34 -12.85 0.50
N ARG A 182 -2.03 -13.06 0.36
CA ARG A 182 -1.02 -12.17 0.97
C ARG A 182 -1.03 -10.78 0.34
N GLU A 183 -1.18 -10.67 -0.97
CA GLU A 183 -1.18 -9.39 -1.66
C GLU A 183 -2.43 -8.56 -1.32
N VAL A 184 -3.62 -9.16 -1.38
CA VAL A 184 -4.87 -8.53 -0.94
C VAL A 184 -4.82 -8.20 0.55
N GLY A 185 -4.30 -9.13 1.37
CA GLY A 185 -4.12 -8.91 2.81
C GLY A 185 -3.20 -7.72 3.10
N PHE A 186 -2.12 -7.58 2.36
CA PHE A 186 -1.18 -6.46 2.54
C PHE A 186 -1.77 -5.12 2.10
N VAL A 187 -2.46 -5.07 0.97
CA VAL A 187 -3.19 -3.86 0.53
C VAL A 187 -4.23 -3.46 1.56
N MET A 188 -5.00 -4.43 2.05
CA MET A 188 -6.00 -4.21 3.09
C MET A 188 -5.37 -3.73 4.41
N LEU A 189 -4.22 -4.27 4.79
CA LEU A 189 -3.50 -3.84 5.99
C LEU A 189 -3.05 -2.38 5.87
N GLN A 190 -2.49 -1.99 4.73
CA GLN A 190 -2.11 -0.61 4.48
C GLN A 190 -3.33 0.33 4.53
N LEU A 191 -4.46 -0.07 3.92
CA LEU A 191 -5.71 0.70 3.98
C LEU A 191 -6.15 0.88 5.44
N VAL A 192 -6.22 -0.20 6.22
CA VAL A 192 -6.66 -0.14 7.63
C VAL A 192 -5.72 0.73 8.47
N ASN A 193 -4.41 0.66 8.25
CA ASN A 193 -3.45 1.56 8.91
C ASN A 193 -3.70 3.03 8.54
N GLY A 194 -3.99 3.31 7.26
CA GLY A 194 -4.39 4.64 6.78
C GLY A 194 -5.67 5.13 7.45
N LEU A 195 -6.72 4.30 7.48
CA LEU A 195 -8.00 4.62 8.12
C LEU A 195 -7.84 4.85 9.62
N LYS A 196 -7.02 4.07 10.33
CA LYS A 196 -6.72 4.30 11.75
C LYS A 196 -5.99 5.62 11.99
N THR A 197 -5.15 6.04 11.03
CA THR A 197 -4.48 7.35 11.09
C THR A 197 -5.48 8.48 10.92
N VAL A 198 -6.44 8.32 9.99
CA VAL A 198 -7.58 9.22 9.80
C VAL A 198 -8.45 9.29 11.07
N GLN A 199 -8.77 8.14 11.67
CA GLN A 199 -9.50 8.05 12.95
C GLN A 199 -8.78 8.79 14.08
N ALA A 200 -7.45 8.65 14.17
CA ALA A 200 -6.64 9.32 15.18
C ALA A 200 -6.61 10.86 15.00
N LYS A 201 -6.88 11.36 13.80
CA LYS A 201 -7.06 12.79 13.49
C LYS A 201 -8.49 13.28 13.80
N GLY A 202 -9.37 12.42 14.33
CA GLY A 202 -10.76 12.76 14.67
C GLY A 202 -11.74 12.69 13.50
N ILE A 203 -11.34 12.10 12.38
CA ILE A 203 -12.20 11.95 11.19
C ILE A 203 -12.87 10.59 11.26
N GLU A 204 -14.20 10.57 11.20
CA GLU A 204 -15.01 9.36 11.36
C GLU A 204 -15.57 8.82 10.03
N GLU A 205 -15.56 9.64 8.98
CA GLU A 205 -16.15 9.32 7.68
C GLU A 205 -15.23 9.68 6.51
N LEU A 206 -15.35 8.94 5.42
CA LEU A 206 -14.66 9.15 4.15
C LEU A 206 -15.61 8.89 2.97
N PRO A 207 -15.26 9.34 1.76
CA PRO A 207 -16.02 8.99 0.56
C PRO A 207 -16.07 7.48 0.35
N MET A 208 -17.27 6.92 0.20
CA MET A 208 -17.50 5.46 0.20
C MET A 208 -16.75 4.74 -0.94
N GLY A 209 -16.65 5.35 -2.11
CA GLY A 209 -15.93 4.80 -3.25
C GLY A 209 -14.41 4.90 -3.13
N LEU A 210 -13.89 5.51 -2.06
CA LEU A 210 -12.46 5.65 -1.79
C LEU A 210 -11.71 6.34 -2.94
N SER A 211 -12.37 7.30 -3.60
CA SER A 211 -11.79 8.13 -4.66
C SER A 211 -10.55 8.90 -4.20
N ASN A 212 -10.40 9.08 -2.89
CA ASN A 212 -9.29 9.73 -2.24
C ASN A 212 -8.19 8.76 -1.75
N VAL A 213 -8.22 7.49 -2.14
CA VAL A 213 -7.17 6.52 -1.79
C VAL A 213 -6.37 6.13 -3.02
N ILE A 214 -5.07 6.33 -2.94
CA ILE A 214 -4.12 6.03 -4.02
C ILE A 214 -3.05 5.04 -3.57
N LEU A 215 -2.45 4.37 -4.54
CA LEU A 215 -1.22 3.60 -4.41
C LEU A 215 -0.12 4.30 -5.19
N CYS A 216 1.01 4.54 -4.53
CA CYS A 216 2.17 5.21 -5.10
C CYS A 216 3.35 4.23 -5.12
N LYS A 217 3.94 4.00 -6.29
CA LYS A 217 5.16 3.18 -6.45
C LYS A 217 6.27 4.06 -7.00
N ASP A 218 7.44 4.02 -6.39
CA ASP A 218 8.63 4.68 -6.92
C ASP A 218 9.02 4.02 -8.27
N LEU A 219 9.21 4.83 -9.31
CA LEU A 219 9.58 4.32 -10.64
C LEU A 219 11.08 4.05 -10.77
N GLU A 220 11.90 4.77 -10.01
CA GLU A 220 13.36 4.65 -10.06
C GLU A 220 13.82 3.43 -9.28
N ASN A 221 13.09 3.07 -8.22
CA ASN A 221 13.32 1.88 -7.43
C ASN A 221 12.40 0.73 -7.88
N LYS A 222 12.90 -0.13 -8.78
CA LYS A 222 12.14 -1.29 -9.31
C LYS A 222 11.65 -2.25 -8.21
N ASP A 223 12.39 -2.36 -7.12
CA ASP A 223 12.07 -3.22 -5.98
C ASP A 223 11.15 -2.54 -4.96
N ALA A 224 10.81 -1.26 -5.16
CA ALA A 224 9.87 -0.56 -4.29
C ALA A 224 8.48 -1.17 -4.40
N GLN A 225 7.88 -1.45 -3.24
CA GLN A 225 6.47 -1.82 -3.17
C GLN A 225 5.60 -0.58 -3.19
N ALA A 226 4.39 -0.73 -3.74
CA ALA A 226 3.41 0.34 -3.73
C ALA A 226 2.99 0.69 -2.29
N ARG A 227 3.03 1.99 -1.97
CA ARG A 227 2.57 2.56 -0.71
C ARG A 227 1.16 3.11 -0.89
N LEU A 228 0.23 2.69 -0.05
CA LEU A 228 -1.13 3.25 -0.04
C LEU A 228 -1.15 4.57 0.76
N CYS A 229 -1.76 5.59 0.18
CA CYS A 229 -1.94 6.91 0.79
C CYS A 229 -3.43 7.27 0.81
N VAL A 230 -3.94 7.66 1.98
CA VAL A 230 -5.29 8.22 2.12
C VAL A 230 -5.20 9.73 2.01
N LEU A 231 -5.64 10.27 0.89
CA LEU A 231 -5.63 11.70 0.61
C LEU A 231 -6.75 12.36 1.41
N HIS A 232 -6.39 13.02 2.51
CA HIS A 232 -7.32 13.88 3.24
C HIS A 232 -6.90 15.35 3.08
N GLY A 233 -7.89 16.24 2.95
CA GLY A 233 -7.70 17.68 2.94
C GLY A 233 -8.36 18.26 4.19
N LEU A 234 -7.67 19.14 4.92
CA LEU A 234 -8.13 19.70 6.19
C LEU A 234 -9.37 20.60 6.09
N ASN A 235 -9.77 21.00 4.88
CA ASN A 235 -10.90 21.90 4.65
C ASN A 235 -12.00 21.18 3.88
N GLN A 236 -13.04 20.70 4.57
CA GLN A 236 -14.29 20.20 3.94
C GLN A 236 -15.15 21.33 3.34
N ASP A 237 -14.78 22.59 3.56
CA ASP A 237 -15.69 23.73 3.33
C ASP A 237 -15.70 24.31 1.90
N LEU A 238 -14.89 23.80 0.97
CA LEU A 238 -14.84 24.32 -0.39
C LEU A 238 -15.41 23.28 -1.37
N SER A 239 -16.63 23.56 -1.85
CA SER A 239 -17.44 22.88 -2.87
C SER A 239 -18.14 21.57 -2.48
N ARG A 240 -19.25 21.71 -1.74
CA ARG A 240 -20.35 20.74 -1.70
C ARG A 240 -21.12 20.75 -3.03
N GLU A 241 -20.55 20.23 -4.11
CA GLU A 241 -21.33 19.98 -5.32
C GLU A 241 -20.97 18.58 -5.85
N GLU A 242 -21.96 17.67 -5.71
CA GLU A 242 -21.94 16.22 -5.99
C GLU A 242 -21.06 15.36 -5.05
N GLU A 243 -21.28 15.50 -3.72
CA GLU A 243 -20.60 14.68 -2.72
C GLU A 243 -20.95 13.19 -2.89
N GLU A 244 -20.00 12.44 -3.43
CA GLU A 244 -19.89 10.99 -3.30
C GLU A 244 -20.36 10.56 -1.90
N PRO A 245 -21.23 9.52 -1.78
CA PRO A 245 -21.81 9.16 -0.49
C PRO A 245 -20.71 8.91 0.54
N MET A 246 -20.82 9.54 1.70
CA MET A 246 -19.89 9.34 2.81
C MET A 246 -20.25 8.06 3.56
N GLY A 247 -19.24 7.37 4.08
CA GLY A 247 -19.39 6.18 4.90
C GLY A 247 -18.46 6.19 6.09
N THR A 248 -18.82 5.44 7.12
CA THR A 248 -17.92 5.22 8.27
C THR A 248 -16.63 4.56 7.80
N LEU A 249 -15.54 4.71 8.56
CA LEU A 249 -14.27 4.09 8.19
C LEU A 249 -14.38 2.56 8.06
N CYS A 250 -15.23 1.90 8.86
CA CYS A 250 -15.49 0.47 8.73
C CYS A 250 -16.25 0.13 7.44
N GLN A 251 -17.24 0.94 7.06
CA GLN A 251 -17.97 0.77 5.81
C GLN A 251 -17.06 0.96 4.59
N CYS A 252 -16.17 1.94 4.63
CA CYS A 252 -15.16 2.17 3.60
C CYS A 252 -14.21 0.96 3.46
N ALA A 253 -13.68 0.46 4.57
CA ALA A 253 -12.87 -0.76 4.58
C ALA A 253 -13.64 -1.98 4.04
N HIS A 254 -14.92 -2.12 4.40
CA HIS A 254 -15.78 -3.19 3.92
C HIS A 254 -16.03 -3.08 2.41
N TYR A 255 -16.28 -1.88 1.90
CA TYR A 255 -16.44 -1.62 0.48
C TYR A 255 -15.16 -1.96 -0.30
N ALA A 256 -13.99 -1.55 0.18
CA ALA A 256 -12.72 -1.94 -0.44
C ALA A 256 -12.57 -3.47 -0.53
N LEU A 257 -12.84 -4.16 0.58
CA LEU A 257 -12.68 -5.61 0.68
C LEU A 257 -13.62 -6.40 -0.24
N THR A 258 -14.85 -5.93 -0.43
CA THR A 258 -15.91 -6.68 -1.14
C THR A 258 -16.13 -6.22 -2.57
N SER A 259 -15.93 -4.92 -2.83
CA SER A 259 -16.27 -4.30 -4.11
C SER A 259 -15.04 -3.93 -4.93
N ILE A 260 -13.90 -3.61 -4.30
CA ILE A 260 -12.68 -3.21 -5.02
C ILE A 260 -11.70 -4.37 -5.20
N LEU A 261 -11.36 -5.07 -4.12
CA LEU A 261 -10.37 -6.14 -4.10
C LEU A 261 -10.98 -7.51 -4.48
N PRO A 262 -10.19 -8.44 -5.06
CA PRO A 262 -10.68 -9.80 -5.29
C PRO A 262 -10.89 -10.56 -3.98
N PRO A 263 -11.89 -11.45 -3.90
CA PRO A 263 -12.17 -12.22 -2.69
C PRO A 263 -11.06 -13.25 -2.41
N THR A 264 -10.74 -13.45 -1.13
CA THR A 264 -9.74 -14.40 -0.64
C THR A 264 -10.28 -15.14 0.58
N LYS A 265 -9.50 -16.10 1.12
CA LYS A 265 -9.86 -16.82 2.35
C LYS A 265 -10.10 -15.91 3.57
N LEU A 266 -9.51 -14.72 3.58
CA LEU A 266 -9.70 -13.73 4.66
C LEU A 266 -11.02 -12.96 4.55
N THR A 267 -11.60 -12.84 3.35
CA THR A 267 -12.73 -11.94 3.06
C THR A 267 -13.91 -12.15 4.01
N SER A 268 -14.30 -13.40 4.27
CA SER A 268 -15.45 -13.70 5.15
C SER A 268 -15.22 -13.27 6.60
N ILE A 269 -14.03 -13.54 7.14
CA ILE A 269 -13.67 -13.24 8.53
C ILE A 269 -13.60 -11.72 8.71
N LEU A 270 -12.93 -11.01 7.81
CA LEU A 270 -12.81 -9.55 7.87
C LEU A 270 -14.17 -8.86 7.69
N THR A 271 -15.01 -9.35 6.78
CA THR A 271 -16.38 -8.83 6.59
C THR A 271 -17.20 -8.90 7.88
N LYS A 272 -17.18 -10.04 8.58
CA LYS A 272 -17.89 -10.21 9.86
C LYS A 272 -17.42 -9.23 10.94
N ILE A 273 -16.16 -8.81 10.92
CA ILE A 273 -15.62 -7.85 11.90
C ILE A 273 -16.02 -6.41 11.51
N LEU A 274 -15.90 -6.07 10.22
CA LEU A 274 -16.21 -4.73 9.70
C LEU A 274 -17.70 -4.40 9.80
N LEU A 275 -18.58 -5.36 9.56
CA LEU A 275 -20.04 -5.18 9.67
C LEU A 275 -20.54 -4.88 11.09
N LYS A 276 -19.71 -5.10 12.13
CA LYS A 276 -20.07 -4.71 13.49
C LYS A 276 -20.04 -3.20 13.70
N ASP A 277 -19.29 -2.49 12.86
CA ASP A 277 -19.09 -1.04 12.87
C ASP A 277 -18.82 -0.48 14.28
N ARG A 278 -17.84 -1.06 14.97
CA ARG A 278 -17.40 -0.64 16.31
C ARG A 278 -16.06 0.08 16.23
N SER A 279 -15.77 0.91 17.23
CA SER A 279 -14.49 1.61 17.37
C SER A 279 -13.27 0.68 17.37
N GLU A 280 -13.44 -0.57 17.81
CA GLU A 280 -12.39 -1.60 17.79
C GLU A 280 -12.30 -2.40 16.49
N SER A 281 -13.28 -2.32 15.58
CA SER A 281 -13.38 -3.17 14.39
C SER A 281 -12.14 -3.06 13.50
N LEU A 282 -11.66 -1.84 13.22
CA LEU A 282 -10.44 -1.63 12.43
C LEU A 282 -9.19 -2.18 13.13
N SER A 283 -9.11 -2.04 14.46
CA SER A 283 -8.00 -2.62 15.23
C SER A 283 -7.99 -4.15 15.15
N ARG A 284 -9.16 -4.77 15.23
CA ARG A 284 -9.28 -6.23 15.14
C ARG A 284 -9.01 -6.76 13.72
N VAL A 285 -9.47 -6.05 12.69
CA VAL A 285 -9.12 -6.35 11.29
C VAL A 285 -7.61 -6.26 11.09
N LYS A 286 -6.97 -5.21 11.63
CA LYS A 286 -5.51 -5.05 11.59
C LYS A 286 -4.81 -6.28 12.19
N SER A 287 -5.18 -6.69 13.40
CA SER A 287 -4.55 -7.84 14.06
C SER A 287 -4.72 -9.16 13.29
N VAL A 288 -5.89 -9.38 12.68
CA VAL A 288 -6.12 -10.56 11.81
C VAL A 288 -5.23 -10.53 10.57
N LEU A 289 -5.09 -9.37 9.93
CA LEU A 289 -4.25 -9.20 8.75
C LEU A 289 -2.76 -9.36 9.08
N GLU A 290 -2.29 -8.79 10.19
CA GLU A 290 -0.92 -8.94 10.66
C GLU A 290 -0.59 -10.40 10.97
N TYR A 291 -1.49 -11.10 11.67
CA TYR A 291 -1.34 -12.53 11.93
C TYR A 291 -1.33 -13.35 10.63
N ALA A 292 -2.19 -13.03 9.66
CA ALA A 292 -2.22 -13.75 8.39
C ALA A 292 -0.97 -13.51 7.52
N LEU A 293 -0.31 -12.36 7.65
CA LEU A 293 0.88 -12.00 6.87
C LEU A 293 2.19 -12.47 7.52
N TRP A 294 2.27 -12.39 8.85
CA TRP A 294 3.52 -12.58 9.59
C TRP A 294 3.39 -13.48 10.82
N GLY A 295 2.20 -13.99 11.13
CA GLY A 295 1.98 -14.85 12.29
C GLY A 295 2.70 -16.21 12.17
N PRO A 296 2.86 -16.90 13.31
CA PRO A 296 3.57 -18.18 13.37
C PRO A 296 2.78 -19.29 12.65
N SER A 297 3.10 -19.52 11.38
CA SER A 297 2.47 -20.59 10.58
C SER A 297 3.06 -21.98 10.91
N ASP A 298 4.32 -22.01 11.35
CA ASP A 298 5.09 -23.25 11.55
C ASP A 298 5.24 -23.66 13.02
N VAL A 299 4.65 -22.90 13.95
CA VAL A 299 4.72 -23.20 15.38
C VAL A 299 3.49 -24.01 15.78
N PRO A 300 3.64 -25.28 16.21
CA PRO A 300 2.52 -26.06 16.71
C PRO A 300 2.08 -25.49 18.06
N LEU A 301 0.92 -24.84 18.07
CA LEU A 301 0.34 -24.24 19.27
C LEU A 301 -0.58 -25.23 19.98
N ASN A 302 0.03 -26.33 20.43
CA ASN A 302 -0.65 -27.41 21.15
C ASN A 302 -0.50 -27.24 22.67
N GLY A 303 -1.41 -27.84 23.44
CA GLY A 303 -1.34 -27.87 24.90
C GLY A 303 -2.19 -26.80 25.59
N THR A 304 -1.84 -26.51 26.84
CA THR A 304 -2.55 -25.54 27.69
C THR A 304 -2.36 -24.11 27.20
N ASN A 305 -3.24 -23.19 27.60
CA ASN A 305 -3.09 -21.77 27.24
C ASN A 305 -1.73 -21.18 27.66
N LYS A 306 -1.21 -21.58 28.82
CA LYS A 306 0.12 -21.13 29.28
C LYS A 306 1.26 -21.61 28.38
N GLU A 307 1.18 -22.84 27.88
CA GLU A 307 2.18 -23.39 26.95
C GLU A 307 2.13 -22.69 25.60
N ARG A 308 0.92 -22.42 25.10
CA ARG A 308 0.70 -21.66 23.86
C ARG A 308 1.22 -20.22 23.99
N GLU A 309 0.92 -19.53 25.09
CA GLU A 309 1.45 -18.19 25.38
C GLU A 309 2.98 -18.18 25.43
N LEU A 310 3.59 -19.18 26.08
CA LEU A 310 5.05 -19.28 26.16
C LEU A 310 5.68 -19.56 24.79
N ALA A 311 5.06 -20.41 23.96
CA ALA A 311 5.51 -20.68 22.61
C ALA A 311 5.43 -19.42 21.72
N LEU A 312 4.32 -18.68 21.80
CA LEU A 312 4.15 -17.40 21.09
C LEU A 312 5.16 -16.35 21.53
N GLN A 313 5.44 -16.25 22.83
CA GLN A 313 6.47 -15.34 23.35
C GLN A 313 7.85 -15.67 22.77
N ARG A 314 8.25 -16.95 22.81
CA ARG A 314 9.54 -17.39 22.26
C ARG A 314 9.65 -17.12 20.78
N TRP A 315 8.56 -17.35 20.03
CA TRP A 315 8.51 -17.04 18.60
C TRP A 315 8.68 -15.54 18.34
N LEU A 316 7.95 -14.68 19.07
CA LEU A 316 8.09 -13.22 18.95
C LEU A 316 9.51 -12.75 19.26
N ASP A 317 10.11 -13.26 20.34
CA ASP A 317 11.48 -12.88 20.73
C ASP A 317 12.51 -13.29 19.66
N LEU A 318 12.34 -14.48 19.06
CA LEU A 318 13.18 -14.95 17.97
C LEU A 318 13.03 -14.12 16.70
N GLU A 319 11.79 -13.81 16.29
CA GLU A 319 11.51 -13.00 15.10
C GLU A 319 12.07 -11.58 15.25
N ARG A 320 11.83 -10.94 16.41
CA ARG A 320 12.39 -9.62 16.74
C ARG A 320 13.91 -9.62 16.65
N ALA A 321 14.57 -10.62 17.22
CA ALA A 321 16.03 -10.74 17.18
C ALA A 321 16.55 -10.96 15.76
N THR A 322 15.91 -11.85 14.99
CA THR A 322 16.28 -12.17 13.61
C THR A 322 16.19 -10.95 12.70
N ILE A 323 15.06 -10.24 12.75
CA ILE A 323 14.83 -9.05 11.93
C ILE A 323 15.80 -7.93 12.32
N LEU A 324 15.98 -7.66 13.62
CA LEU A 324 16.92 -6.64 14.09
C LEU A 324 18.35 -6.93 13.61
N HIS A 325 18.80 -8.18 13.76
CA HIS A 325 20.11 -8.60 13.27
C HIS A 325 20.24 -8.41 11.75
N GLY A 326 19.20 -8.77 10.99
CA GLY A 326 19.14 -8.55 9.54
C GLY A 326 19.27 -7.08 9.15
N LEU A 327 18.60 -6.18 9.85
CA LEU A 327 18.65 -4.74 9.60
C LEU A 327 20.03 -4.14 9.91
N VAL A 328 20.60 -4.49 11.06
CA VAL A 328 21.95 -4.03 11.45
C VAL A 328 23.00 -4.45 10.42
N ARG A 329 22.90 -5.68 9.92
CA ARG A 329 23.85 -6.22 8.96
C ARG A 329 23.69 -5.63 7.55
N SER A 330 22.46 -5.36 7.12
CA SER A 330 22.17 -5.04 5.72
C SER A 330 22.28 -3.55 5.39
N ARG A 331 22.06 -2.63 6.34
CA ARG A 331 22.01 -1.17 6.10
C ARG A 331 21.10 -0.78 4.92
N VAL A 332 20.03 -1.53 4.72
CA VAL A 332 19.09 -1.37 3.59
C VAL A 332 18.01 -0.36 3.95
N GLU A 333 17.55 0.41 2.96
CA GLU A 333 16.35 1.22 3.09
C GLU A 333 15.12 0.34 3.28
N LEU A 334 14.32 0.63 4.30
CA LEU A 334 13.15 -0.18 4.63
C LEU A 334 12.07 -0.05 3.54
N SER A 335 11.59 -1.19 3.03
CA SER A 335 10.40 -1.21 2.19
C SER A 335 9.14 -0.94 3.05
N VAL A 336 8.02 -0.64 2.40
CA VAL A 336 6.72 -0.47 3.08
C VAL A 336 6.33 -1.73 3.85
N TYR A 337 6.62 -2.90 3.29
CA TYR A 337 6.37 -4.18 3.95
C TYR A 337 7.25 -4.37 5.18
N ASP A 338 8.53 -4.01 5.10
CA ASP A 338 9.44 -4.06 6.25
C ASP A 338 8.98 -3.08 7.34
N GLU A 339 8.60 -1.85 6.97
CA GLU A 339 8.04 -0.86 7.90
C GLU A 339 6.81 -1.44 8.64
N CYS A 340 5.85 -2.02 7.90
CA CYS A 340 4.65 -2.60 8.51
C CYS A 340 4.96 -3.83 9.37
N HIS A 341 5.87 -4.70 8.91
CA HIS A 341 6.28 -5.88 9.65
C HIS A 341 6.99 -5.50 10.97
N LEU A 342 7.86 -4.51 10.94
CA LEU A 342 8.51 -3.98 12.13
C LEU A 342 7.50 -3.38 13.11
N MET A 343 6.53 -2.62 12.61
CA MET A 343 5.46 -2.07 13.46
C MET A 343 4.65 -3.19 14.11
N PHE A 344 4.32 -4.26 13.38
CA PHE A 344 3.71 -5.45 13.96
C PHE A 344 4.59 -6.05 15.06
N LEU A 345 5.87 -6.30 14.79
CA LEU A 345 6.77 -6.91 15.78
C LEU A 345 6.95 -6.04 17.03
N ILE A 346 6.92 -4.72 16.89
CA ILE A 346 7.00 -3.78 18.02
C ILE A 346 5.72 -3.80 18.84
N ASP A 347 4.56 -3.78 18.18
CA ASP A 347 3.26 -3.66 18.85
C ASP A 347 2.68 -5.01 19.32
N ALA A 348 3.14 -6.14 18.78
CA ALA A 348 2.55 -7.46 19.04
C ALA A 348 2.89 -8.02 20.42
N TRP A 349 1.86 -8.59 21.06
CA TRP A 349 1.97 -9.33 22.32
C TRP A 349 1.39 -10.73 22.15
N LYS A 350 1.91 -11.68 22.94
CA LYS A 350 1.49 -13.09 22.89
C LYS A 350 -0.01 -13.24 23.16
N GLU A 351 -0.59 -12.42 24.03
CA GLU A 351 -2.02 -12.43 24.37
C GLU A 351 -2.87 -12.05 23.15
N ASP A 352 -2.46 -11.03 22.40
CA ASP A 352 -3.17 -10.57 21.20
C ASP A 352 -3.10 -11.61 20.07
N LEU A 353 -1.93 -12.22 19.87
CA LEU A 353 -1.76 -13.28 18.87
C LEU A 353 -2.60 -14.52 19.21
N LEU A 354 -2.66 -14.89 20.49
CA LEU A 354 -3.46 -16.02 20.95
C LEU A 354 -4.95 -15.74 20.78
N ASP A 355 -5.40 -14.52 21.09
CA ASP A 355 -6.78 -14.09 20.89
C ASP A 355 -7.18 -14.19 19.40
N VAL A 356 -6.35 -13.64 18.51
CA VAL A 356 -6.56 -13.75 17.05
C VAL A 356 -6.62 -15.19 16.60
N GLN A 357 -5.67 -16.03 17.03
CA GLN A 357 -5.64 -17.44 16.66
C GLN A 357 -6.90 -18.20 17.10
N ASN A 358 -7.42 -17.94 18.30
CA ASN A 358 -8.64 -18.60 18.78
C ASN A 358 -9.92 -18.17 18.02
N LYS A 359 -9.83 -17.12 17.20
CA LYS A 359 -10.93 -16.52 16.44
C LYS A 359 -10.85 -16.77 14.93
N LEU A 360 -9.71 -17.25 14.45
CA LEU A 360 -9.49 -17.79 13.11
C LEU A 360 -9.97 -19.25 13.08
#